data_AF-A0A7W0ZT40-F1
#
_entry.id   AF-A0A7W0ZT40-F1
#
_cell.length_a   1.000
_cell.length_b   1.000
_cell.length_c   1.000
_cell.angle_alpha   90.00
_cell.angle_beta   90.00
_cell.angle_gamma   90.00
#
_symmetry.space_group_name_H-M   'P 1'
#
loop_
_entity.id
_entity.type
_entity.pdbx_description
1 polymer ?
#
loop_
_entity_poly.entity_id
_entity_poly.type
_entity_poly.pdbx_seq_one_letter_code
_entity_poly.pdbx_strand_id
1 'polypeptide(L)'
;MGRPKVVIDLHEANCARDLFAGGMFVGSAAIAAAGCALAFNDEVDLVVRSGNRELTLHARVVFVDPATGAGLELLGFDAGMKERIAQLGELELAPAEPDPGSEPEPEPEPDPDPDSDSDSDPDAVPGETSEAGTARKKLALNMHERLRGLTMVEQLKRANSNDPTERMTLERIYGKTVWEALLRNPRLTAPEVARLARMGSMPRTLIELIINNGSWLQIAEVRRALLGNPRLGVDQILRVLRLLSKPELKVAASLMTYPHAVRDAAKRLLKGADS
;
A
#
# COMPACT_ATOMS: atom_id res chain seq x y z
N MET A 1 -37.83 20.68 -18.73
CA MET A 1 -36.94 19.67 -19.35
C MET A 1 -36.45 18.78 -18.22
N GLY A 2 -36.64 17.46 -18.34
CA GLY A 2 -36.24 16.51 -17.29
C GLY A 2 -34.72 16.38 -17.19
N ARG A 3 -34.20 16.01 -16.02
CA ARG A 3 -32.79 15.66 -15.85
C ARG A 3 -32.44 14.46 -16.72
N PRO A 4 -31.24 14.38 -17.32
CA PRO A 4 -30.80 13.20 -18.05
C PRO A 4 -30.82 11.99 -17.10
N LYS A 5 -31.37 10.86 -17.57
CA LYS A 5 -31.44 9.62 -16.79
C LYS A 5 -30.44 8.62 -17.33
N VAL A 6 -29.58 8.13 -16.45
CA VAL A 6 -28.57 7.11 -16.78
C VAL A 6 -28.88 5.86 -15.97
N VAL A 7 -28.95 4.71 -16.62
CA VAL A 7 -29.30 3.45 -15.96
C VAL A 7 -28.09 2.53 -15.94
N ILE A 8 -27.81 1.92 -14.79
CA ILE A 8 -26.68 1.00 -14.60
C ILE A 8 -27.09 -0.18 -13.71
N ASP A 9 -26.48 -1.34 -13.93
CA ASP A 9 -26.70 -2.54 -13.12
C ASP A 9 -25.63 -2.67 -12.02
N LEU A 10 -26.07 -2.81 -10.77
CA LEU A 10 -25.24 -2.84 -9.56
C LEU A 10 -24.28 -4.04 -9.53
N HIS A 11 -24.66 -5.15 -10.16
CA HIS A 11 -23.90 -6.40 -10.15
C HIS A 11 -22.72 -6.40 -11.13
N GLU A 12 -22.55 -5.36 -11.94
CA GLU A 12 -21.30 -5.18 -12.67
C GLU A 12 -20.16 -4.88 -11.69
N ALA A 13 -19.06 -5.62 -11.79
CA ALA A 13 -17.99 -5.67 -10.79
C ALA A 13 -17.38 -4.29 -10.41
N ASN A 14 -17.52 -3.28 -11.28
CA ASN A 14 -17.02 -1.93 -11.05
C ASN A 14 -18.11 -0.96 -10.50
N CYS A 15 -19.40 -1.25 -10.75
CA CYS A 15 -20.51 -0.36 -10.40
C CYS A 15 -20.73 -0.25 -8.90
N ALA A 16 -20.78 -1.38 -8.18
CA ALA A 16 -20.97 -1.39 -6.74
C ALA A 16 -19.85 -0.63 -6.02
N ARG A 17 -18.58 -0.92 -6.36
CA ARG A 17 -17.42 -0.31 -5.71
C ARG A 17 -17.42 1.22 -5.85
N ASP A 18 -17.67 1.72 -7.06
CA ASP A 18 -17.60 3.15 -7.32
C ASP A 18 -18.76 3.87 -6.60
N LEU A 19 -19.99 3.31 -6.64
CA LEU A 19 -21.15 3.83 -5.89
C LEU A 19 -20.89 3.98 -4.39
N PHE A 20 -20.25 3.00 -3.76
CA PHE A 20 -19.90 3.04 -2.33
C PHE A 20 -18.79 4.06 -2.01
N ALA A 21 -18.07 4.56 -3.02
CA ALA A 21 -17.09 5.63 -2.91
C ALA A 21 -17.69 7.03 -3.20
N GLY A 22 -18.96 7.12 -3.59
CA GLY A 22 -19.63 8.39 -3.87
C GLY A 22 -19.42 8.91 -5.30
N GLY A 23 -18.84 8.10 -6.17
CA GLY A 23 -18.68 8.42 -7.59
C GLY A 23 -19.12 7.27 -8.47
N MET A 24 -19.21 7.46 -9.77
CA MET A 24 -19.48 6.37 -10.70
C MET A 24 -18.89 6.68 -12.05
N PHE A 25 -18.19 5.72 -12.63
CA PHE A 25 -17.89 5.79 -14.04
C PHE A 25 -18.97 5.06 -14.85
N VAL A 26 -19.58 5.77 -15.80
CA VAL A 26 -20.56 5.21 -16.74
C VAL A 26 -19.90 5.12 -18.10
N GLY A 27 -19.77 3.91 -18.64
CA GLY A 27 -19.17 3.70 -19.96
C GLY A 27 -19.95 4.35 -21.09
N SER A 28 -19.25 4.71 -22.17
CA SER A 28 -19.84 5.34 -23.36
C SER A 28 -21.00 4.54 -23.97
N ALA A 29 -20.96 3.21 -23.89
CA ALA A 29 -22.05 2.33 -24.32
C ALA A 29 -23.34 2.50 -23.51
N ALA A 30 -23.24 2.65 -22.18
CA ALA A 30 -24.40 2.86 -21.31
C ALA A 30 -24.99 4.27 -21.47
N ILE A 31 -24.13 5.28 -21.70
CA ILE A 31 -24.57 6.65 -22.03
C ILE A 31 -25.31 6.67 -23.38
N ALA A 32 -24.78 5.95 -24.38
CA ALA A 32 -25.43 5.81 -25.68
C ALA A 32 -26.76 5.05 -25.59
N ALA A 33 -26.83 3.97 -24.80
CA ALA A 33 -28.06 3.21 -24.56
C ALA A 33 -29.14 4.04 -23.85
N ALA A 34 -28.74 4.96 -22.97
CA ALA A 34 -29.64 5.91 -22.34
C ALA A 34 -30.12 7.03 -23.28
N GLY A 35 -29.55 7.14 -24.49
CA GLY A 35 -29.91 8.15 -25.49
C GLY A 35 -29.66 9.58 -25.02
N CYS A 36 -28.81 9.78 -24.01
CA CYS A 36 -28.52 11.08 -23.42
C CYS A 36 -27.10 11.53 -23.74
N ALA A 37 -26.92 12.82 -24.02
CA ALA A 37 -25.62 13.46 -24.06
C ALA A 37 -25.33 14.07 -22.69
N LEU A 38 -24.21 13.67 -22.07
CA LEU A 38 -23.77 14.21 -20.79
C LEU A 38 -22.70 15.28 -21.02
N ALA A 39 -22.91 16.48 -20.50
CA ALA A 39 -21.89 17.53 -20.47
C ALA A 39 -21.27 17.65 -19.07
N PHE A 40 -20.03 18.15 -19.02
CA PHE A 40 -19.38 18.44 -17.74
C PHE A 40 -20.24 19.40 -16.91
N ASN A 41 -20.39 19.10 -15.62
CA ASN A 41 -21.20 19.80 -14.63
C ASN A 41 -22.73 19.65 -14.79
N ASP A 42 -23.22 18.78 -15.67
CA ASP A 42 -24.65 18.45 -15.73
C ASP A 42 -25.09 17.68 -14.49
N GLU A 43 -26.29 18.01 -13.97
CA GLU A 43 -26.95 17.21 -12.95
C GLU A 43 -27.82 16.13 -13.61
N VAL A 44 -27.61 14.88 -13.20
CA VAL A 44 -28.23 13.69 -13.78
C VAL A 44 -28.89 12.84 -12.71
N ASP A 45 -29.91 12.11 -13.12
CA ASP A 45 -30.55 11.08 -12.31
C ASP A 45 -29.95 9.72 -12.68
N LEU A 46 -29.21 9.15 -11.74
CA LEU A 46 -28.57 7.85 -11.88
C LEU A 46 -29.47 6.76 -11.30
N VAL A 47 -29.98 5.89 -12.16
CA VAL A 47 -30.84 4.76 -11.78
C VAL A 47 -29.98 3.51 -11.66
N VAL A 48 -29.77 3.07 -10.42
CA VAL A 48 -29.04 1.85 -10.08
C VAL A 48 -30.02 0.69 -9.99
N ARG A 49 -29.80 -0.36 -10.77
CA ARG A 49 -30.64 -1.57 -10.82
C ARG A 49 -29.96 -2.76 -10.15
N SER A 50 -30.71 -3.56 -9.40
CA SER A 50 -30.26 -4.84 -8.85
C SER A 50 -31.45 -5.79 -8.88
N GLY A 51 -31.40 -6.77 -9.78
CA GLY A 51 -32.54 -7.64 -10.09
C GLY A 51 -33.80 -6.85 -10.45
N ASN A 52 -34.87 -7.01 -9.67
CA ASN A 52 -36.16 -6.33 -9.86
C ASN A 52 -36.28 -4.98 -9.13
N ARG A 53 -35.19 -4.45 -8.58
CA ARG A 53 -35.20 -3.23 -7.75
C ARG A 53 -34.42 -2.12 -8.44
N GLU A 54 -34.93 -0.90 -8.30
CA GLU A 54 -34.29 0.30 -8.83
C GLU A 54 -34.14 1.34 -7.72
N LEU A 55 -32.98 2.01 -7.68
CA LEU A 55 -32.69 3.13 -6.79
C LEU A 55 -32.24 4.33 -7.63
N THR A 56 -32.97 5.44 -7.56
CA THR A 56 -32.55 6.69 -8.20
C THR A 56 -31.69 7.52 -7.24
N LEU A 57 -30.50 7.87 -7.71
CA LEU A 57 -29.53 8.72 -7.04
C LEU A 57 -29.34 9.99 -7.88
N HIS A 58 -29.11 11.13 -7.23
CA HIS A 58 -28.75 12.35 -7.94
C HIS A 58 -27.23 12.44 -8.05
N ALA A 59 -26.73 12.76 -9.24
CA ALA A 59 -25.30 12.87 -9.47
C ALA A 59 -24.98 14.08 -10.35
N ARG A 60 -23.72 14.50 -10.33
CA ARG A 60 -23.18 15.54 -11.19
C ARG A 60 -22.06 14.99 -12.04
N VAL A 61 -22.04 15.35 -13.31
CA VAL A 61 -20.96 14.97 -14.22
C VAL A 61 -19.69 15.75 -13.86
N VAL A 62 -18.64 15.05 -13.45
CA VAL A 62 -17.34 15.65 -13.10
C VAL A 62 -16.25 15.34 -14.14
N PHE A 63 -16.55 14.46 -15.09
CA PHE A 63 -15.64 14.11 -16.18
C PHE A 63 -16.43 13.58 -17.37
N VAL A 64 -16.03 13.94 -18.59
CA VAL A 64 -16.58 13.38 -19.83
C VAL A 64 -15.42 13.05 -20.76
N ASP A 65 -15.38 11.81 -21.22
CA ASP A 65 -14.52 11.34 -22.28
C ASP A 65 -15.39 10.67 -23.36
N PRO A 66 -15.47 11.25 -24.57
CA PRO A 66 -16.28 10.70 -25.66
C PRO A 66 -15.91 9.26 -26.05
N ALA A 67 -14.67 8.82 -25.82
CA ALA A 67 -14.23 7.47 -26.14
C ALA A 67 -14.61 6.45 -25.06
N THR A 68 -14.46 6.83 -23.79
CA THR A 68 -14.54 5.87 -22.67
C THR A 68 -15.83 5.99 -21.87
N GLY A 69 -16.39 7.19 -21.68
CA GLY A 69 -17.59 7.41 -20.86
C GLY A 69 -17.57 8.69 -20.03
N ALA A 70 -18.35 8.73 -18.95
CA ALA A 70 -18.46 9.89 -18.07
C ALA A 70 -18.28 9.48 -16.60
N GLY A 71 -17.58 10.34 -15.84
CA GLY A 71 -17.48 10.25 -14.39
C GLY A 71 -18.58 11.09 -13.73
N LEU A 72 -19.33 10.47 -12.83
CA LEU A 72 -20.40 11.06 -12.04
C LEU A 72 -19.98 11.13 -10.57
N GLU A 73 -20.34 12.20 -9.89
CA GLU A 73 -20.20 12.38 -8.43
C GLU A 73 -21.60 12.39 -7.82
N LEU A 74 -21.88 11.51 -6.84
CA LEU A 74 -23.16 11.45 -6.17
C LEU A 74 -23.37 12.70 -5.29
N LEU A 75 -24.46 13.42 -5.55
CA LEU A 75 -24.84 14.60 -4.79
C LEU A 75 -25.54 14.18 -3.48
N GLY A 76 -25.04 14.67 -2.34
CA GLY A 76 -25.62 14.34 -1.03
C GLY A 76 -25.23 12.94 -0.52
N PHE A 77 -24.04 12.47 -0.89
CA PHE A 77 -23.53 11.16 -0.46
C PHE A 77 -23.25 11.11 1.05
N ASP A 78 -24.22 10.60 1.82
CA ASP A 78 -24.16 10.44 3.26
C ASP A 78 -24.27 8.97 3.70
N ALA A 79 -24.24 8.73 5.01
CA ALA A 79 -24.37 7.38 5.57
C ALA A 79 -25.71 6.72 5.21
N GLY A 80 -26.79 7.48 5.13
CA GLY A 80 -28.12 6.97 4.76
C GLY A 80 -28.20 6.56 3.30
N MET A 81 -27.54 7.29 2.40
CA MET A 81 -27.42 6.93 1.00
C MET A 81 -26.59 5.67 0.80
N LYS A 82 -25.47 5.53 1.53
CA LYS A 82 -24.66 4.30 1.54
C LYS A 82 -25.47 3.09 1.98
N GLU A 83 -26.28 3.25 3.03
CA GLU A 83 -27.13 2.18 3.53
C GLU A 83 -28.20 1.80 2.51
N ARG A 84 -28.82 2.76 1.81
CA ARG A 84 -29.77 2.49 0.72
C ARG A 84 -29.14 1.75 -0.45
N ILE A 85 -27.88 2.05 -0.79
CA ILE A 85 -27.13 1.33 -1.84
C ILE A 85 -26.74 -0.07 -1.35
N ALA A 86 -26.37 -0.24 -0.08
CA ALA A 86 -26.07 -1.53 0.53
C ALA A 86 -27.31 -2.43 0.56
N GLN A 87 -28.45 -1.92 1.03
CA GLN A 87 -29.73 -2.62 1.05
C GLN A 87 -30.22 -3.01 -0.35
N LEU A 88 -29.81 -2.29 -1.40
CA LEU A 88 -30.10 -2.66 -2.77
C LEU A 88 -29.33 -3.93 -3.18
N GLY A 89 -28.09 -4.10 -2.73
CA GLY A 89 -27.24 -5.26 -3.03
C GLY A 89 -27.33 -6.44 -2.04
N GLU A 90 -27.73 -6.22 -0.79
CA GLU A 90 -27.69 -7.25 0.28
C GLU A 90 -28.87 -8.25 0.26
N LEU A 91 -29.99 -7.94 -0.40
CA LEU A 91 -31.20 -8.77 -0.30
C LEU A 91 -31.28 -9.95 -1.29
N GLU A 92 -30.21 -10.27 -2.03
CA GLU A 92 -30.09 -11.54 -2.78
C GLU A 92 -29.22 -12.59 -2.07
N LEU A 93 -28.51 -12.20 -1.00
CA LEU A 93 -27.78 -13.12 -0.10
C LEU A 93 -28.48 -13.22 1.25
N ALA A 94 -29.77 -13.56 1.24
CA ALA A 94 -30.33 -14.25 2.39
C ALA A 94 -29.70 -15.65 2.40
N PRO A 95 -28.94 -16.05 3.44
CA PRO A 95 -28.43 -17.41 3.53
C PRO A 95 -29.62 -18.37 3.52
N ALA A 96 -29.62 -19.34 2.61
CA ALA A 96 -30.52 -20.47 2.68
C ALA A 96 -30.39 -21.10 4.07
N GLU A 97 -31.50 -21.27 4.76
CA GLU A 97 -31.53 -21.92 6.06
C GLU A 97 -30.83 -23.30 5.97
N PRO A 98 -30.02 -23.68 6.96
CA PRO A 98 -29.40 -25.00 6.97
C PRO A 98 -30.48 -26.08 7.11
N ASP A 99 -30.51 -26.98 6.13
CA ASP A 99 -31.29 -28.22 6.12
C ASP A 99 -31.02 -29.02 7.42
N PRO A 100 -32.04 -29.38 8.22
CA PRO A 100 -31.84 -30.12 9.45
C PRO A 100 -31.67 -31.60 9.12
N GLY A 101 -30.47 -32.02 8.70
CA GLY A 101 -30.30 -33.40 8.25
C GLY A 101 -28.88 -33.92 8.02
N SER A 102 -27.85 -33.30 8.56
CA SER A 102 -26.48 -33.82 8.40
C SER A 102 -25.77 -33.91 9.74
N GLU A 103 -25.67 -35.13 10.28
CA GLU A 103 -24.88 -35.45 11.47
C GLU A 103 -23.38 -35.11 11.25
N PRO A 104 -22.65 -34.71 12.30
CA PRO A 104 -21.24 -34.37 12.18
C PRO A 104 -20.37 -35.64 12.21
N GLU A 105 -19.51 -35.81 11.20
CA GLU A 105 -18.37 -36.74 11.29
C GLU A 105 -17.25 -36.13 12.16
N PRO A 106 -16.54 -36.93 12.97
CA PRO A 106 -15.60 -36.44 13.96
C PRO A 106 -14.23 -36.07 13.37
N GLU A 107 -13.64 -34.99 13.90
CA GLU A 107 -12.25 -34.57 13.67
C GLU A 107 -11.25 -35.65 14.14
N PRO A 108 -10.15 -35.93 13.41
CA PRO A 108 -9.05 -36.73 13.93
C PRO A 108 -8.07 -35.85 14.74
N GLU A 109 -7.73 -36.34 15.93
CA GLU A 109 -6.72 -35.77 16.85
C GLU A 109 -5.29 -35.79 16.26
N PRO A 110 -4.37 -34.94 16.76
CA PRO A 110 -3.03 -34.79 16.21
C PRO A 110 -2.04 -35.79 16.85
N ASP A 111 -1.06 -36.24 16.07
CA ASP A 111 0.14 -36.91 16.59
C ASP A 111 1.42 -36.17 16.13
N PRO A 112 2.52 -36.28 16.90
CA PRO A 112 3.59 -35.28 16.96
C PRO A 112 4.76 -35.52 16.00
N ASP A 113 5.52 -34.45 15.73
CA ASP A 113 6.77 -34.41 14.96
C ASP A 113 7.82 -35.44 15.46
N PRO A 114 8.75 -35.89 14.59
CA PRO A 114 10.08 -35.26 14.65
C PRO A 114 10.87 -35.18 13.31
N ASP A 115 11.62 -34.08 13.18
CA ASP A 115 12.92 -33.87 12.50
C ASP A 115 13.23 -34.55 11.14
N SER A 116 13.49 -33.72 10.11
CA SER A 116 14.61 -33.95 9.18
C SER A 116 15.02 -32.65 8.49
N ASP A 117 16.24 -32.20 8.80
CA ASP A 117 17.03 -31.30 7.95
C ASP A 117 17.19 -31.87 6.53
N SER A 118 17.06 -31.02 5.50
CA SER A 118 17.86 -31.13 4.27
C SER A 118 17.74 -29.85 3.44
N ASP A 119 18.87 -29.17 3.28
CA ASP A 119 19.11 -28.11 2.30
C ASP A 119 18.76 -28.57 0.87
N SER A 120 18.14 -27.68 0.07
CA SER A 120 18.36 -27.52 -1.38
C SER A 120 17.61 -26.30 -1.93
N ASP A 121 18.35 -25.25 -2.30
CA ASP A 121 18.01 -24.35 -3.43
C ASP A 121 18.22 -25.15 -4.75
N PRO A 122 17.60 -24.85 -5.92
CA PRO A 122 17.27 -23.50 -6.41
C PRO A 122 15.97 -23.33 -7.23
N ASP A 123 15.50 -22.08 -7.28
CA ASP A 123 14.81 -21.42 -8.42
C ASP A 123 13.55 -22.10 -9.02
N ALA A 124 12.37 -21.68 -8.53
CA ALA A 124 11.13 -21.64 -9.31
C ALA A 124 10.15 -20.58 -8.75
N VAL A 125 9.74 -19.63 -9.60
CA VAL A 125 8.60 -18.71 -9.43
C VAL A 125 7.52 -19.18 -10.43
N PRO A 126 6.19 -18.92 -10.28
CA PRO A 126 5.39 -18.33 -9.19
C PRO A 126 4.16 -19.18 -8.77
N GLY A 127 3.63 -18.93 -7.57
CA GLY A 127 2.18 -19.03 -7.37
C GLY A 127 1.73 -19.71 -6.08
N GLU A 128 1.55 -18.92 -5.03
CA GLU A 128 0.62 -19.25 -3.95
C GLU A 128 -0.20 -18.01 -3.60
N THR A 129 -1.33 -17.84 -4.28
CA THR A 129 -2.40 -16.98 -3.78
C THR A 129 -3.13 -17.72 -2.67
N SER A 130 -2.54 -17.71 -1.48
CA SER A 130 -3.29 -17.93 -0.24
C SER A 130 -4.38 -16.87 -0.15
N GLU A 131 -5.59 -17.22 0.30
CA GLU A 131 -6.67 -16.25 0.57
C GLU A 131 -6.21 -15.09 1.48
N ALA A 132 -5.25 -15.36 2.38
CA ALA A 132 -4.59 -14.37 3.21
C ALA A 132 -3.77 -13.34 2.41
N GLY A 133 -3.15 -13.74 1.30
CA GLY A 133 -2.42 -12.87 0.37
C GLY A 133 -3.36 -11.93 -0.39
N THR A 134 -4.53 -12.44 -0.82
CA THR A 134 -5.56 -11.66 -1.50
C THR A 134 -6.20 -10.64 -0.56
N ALA A 135 -6.50 -11.03 0.69
CA ALA A 135 -7.03 -10.13 1.71
C ALA A 135 -6.03 -9.02 2.11
N ARG A 136 -4.75 -9.36 2.36
CA ARG A 136 -3.69 -8.37 2.63
C ARG A 136 -3.49 -7.40 1.46
N LYS A 137 -3.58 -7.89 0.23
CA LYS A 137 -3.50 -7.04 -0.98
C LYS A 137 -4.69 -6.09 -1.07
N LYS A 138 -5.92 -6.54 -0.83
CA LYS A 138 -7.13 -5.67 -0.78
C LYS A 138 -7.03 -4.61 0.32
N LEU A 139 -6.57 -4.97 1.53
CA LEU A 139 -6.37 -4.02 2.63
C LEU A 139 -5.27 -3.00 2.32
N ALA A 140 -4.15 -3.43 1.72
CA ALA A 140 -3.08 -2.53 1.29
C ALA A 140 -3.53 -1.58 0.18
N LEU A 141 -4.37 -2.03 -0.76
CA LEU A 141 -4.98 -1.20 -1.79
C LEU A 141 -5.93 -0.17 -1.19
N ASN A 142 -6.77 -0.57 -0.22
CA ASN A 142 -7.66 0.34 0.52
C ASN A 142 -6.86 1.39 1.33
N MET A 143 -5.78 0.97 1.99
CA MET A 143 -4.88 1.89 2.70
C MET A 143 -4.22 2.89 1.73
N HIS A 144 -3.75 2.41 0.59
CA HIS A 144 -3.16 3.27 -0.44
C HIS A 144 -4.18 4.28 -0.99
N GLU A 145 -5.42 3.87 -1.20
CA GLU A 145 -6.52 4.76 -1.58
C GLU A 145 -6.80 5.84 -0.53
N ARG A 146 -6.88 5.46 0.75
CA ARG A 146 -7.14 6.40 1.86
C ARG A 146 -6.03 7.42 2.06
N LEU A 147 -4.79 7.05 1.75
CA LEU A 147 -3.63 7.91 1.91
C LEU A 147 -3.38 8.76 0.67
N ARG A 148 -4.06 8.55 -0.47
CA ARG A 148 -3.93 9.42 -1.64
C ARG A 148 -4.67 10.74 -1.42
N GLY A 149 -4.11 11.82 -1.96
CA GLY A 149 -4.74 13.15 -1.94
C GLY A 149 -4.66 13.90 -0.61
N LEU A 150 -3.98 13.36 0.41
CA LEU A 150 -3.73 14.07 1.66
C LEU A 150 -2.95 15.36 1.42
N THR A 151 -3.34 16.41 2.12
CA THR A 151 -2.59 17.67 2.21
C THR A 151 -1.25 17.46 2.92
N MET A 152 -0.30 18.37 2.75
CA MET A 152 1.01 18.28 3.41
C MET A 152 0.86 18.14 4.93
N VAL A 153 -0.02 18.92 5.56
CA VAL A 153 -0.25 18.86 7.02
C VAL A 153 -0.75 17.49 7.45
N GLU A 154 -1.67 16.89 6.69
CA GLU A 154 -2.20 15.55 6.98
C GLU A 154 -1.13 14.47 6.78
N GLN A 155 -0.30 14.59 5.75
CA GLN A 155 0.84 13.68 5.53
C GLN A 155 1.78 13.68 6.75
N LEU A 156 2.17 14.86 7.26
CA LEU A 156 3.00 14.96 8.46
C LEU A 156 2.30 14.38 9.70
N LYS A 157 0.99 14.54 9.82
CA LYS A 157 0.21 13.93 10.91
C LYS A 157 0.19 12.41 10.80
N ARG A 158 -0.01 11.86 9.60
CA ARG A 158 0.01 10.41 9.35
C ARG A 158 1.40 9.79 9.49
N ALA A 159 2.47 10.54 9.22
CA ALA A 159 3.83 10.07 9.47
C ALA A 159 4.09 9.76 10.95
N ASN A 160 3.34 10.38 11.87
CA ASN A 160 3.37 10.12 13.31
C ASN A 160 2.40 9.01 13.77
N SER A 161 1.73 8.31 12.84
CA SER A 161 0.84 7.22 13.20
C SER A 161 1.60 6.04 13.81
N ASN A 162 0.87 5.22 14.57
CA ASN A 162 1.45 4.01 15.19
C ASN A 162 1.51 2.83 14.22
N ASP A 163 0.77 2.88 13.10
CA ASP A 163 0.68 1.77 12.16
C ASP A 163 1.88 1.75 11.19
N PRO A 164 2.76 0.72 11.24
CA PRO A 164 3.91 0.61 10.35
C PRO A 164 3.49 0.42 8.89
N THR A 165 2.33 -0.17 8.61
CA THR A 165 1.85 -0.39 7.24
C THR A 165 1.34 0.91 6.62
N GLU A 166 0.70 1.78 7.43
CA GLU A 166 0.31 3.13 7.05
C GLU A 166 1.56 3.97 6.72
N ARG A 167 2.57 3.98 7.60
CA ARG A 167 3.83 4.71 7.37
C ARG A 167 4.57 4.24 6.13
N MET A 168 4.62 2.93 5.89
CA MET A 168 5.23 2.36 4.69
C MET A 168 4.47 2.75 3.42
N THR A 169 3.14 2.76 3.46
CA THR A 169 2.33 3.21 2.32
C THR A 169 2.49 4.70 2.08
N LEU A 170 2.55 5.51 3.15
CA LEU A 170 2.78 6.94 3.09
C LEU A 170 4.15 7.27 2.45
N GLU A 171 5.19 6.55 2.87
CA GLU A 171 6.54 6.66 2.29
C GLU A 171 6.53 6.40 0.78
N ARG A 172 5.83 5.35 0.34
CA ARG A 172 5.73 4.98 -1.08
C ARG A 172 4.99 6.00 -1.94
N ILE A 173 3.94 6.64 -1.40
CA ILE A 173 3.13 7.62 -2.14
C ILE A 173 3.86 8.97 -2.23
N TYR A 174 4.41 9.44 -1.11
CA TYR A 174 4.84 10.82 -0.95
C TYR A 174 6.37 11.01 -0.92
N GLY A 175 7.11 9.96 -0.61
CA GLY A 175 8.57 9.92 -0.63
C GLY A 175 9.22 11.02 0.21
N LYS A 176 10.03 11.86 -0.44
CA LYS A 176 10.87 12.91 0.18
C LYS A 176 10.12 13.85 1.12
N THR A 177 8.86 14.12 0.84
CA THR A 177 8.04 15.07 1.62
C THR A 177 7.73 14.57 3.03
N VAL A 178 7.72 13.23 3.24
CA VAL A 178 7.37 12.61 4.52
C VAL A 178 8.57 12.00 5.25
N TRP A 179 9.71 11.80 4.59
CA TRP A 179 10.88 11.13 5.20
C TRP A 179 11.36 11.79 6.48
N GLU A 180 11.43 13.13 6.53
CA GLU A 180 11.84 13.83 7.74
C GLU A 180 10.84 13.60 8.90
N ALA A 181 9.54 13.68 8.60
CA ALA A 181 8.50 13.44 9.60
C ALA A 181 8.52 11.98 10.09
N LEU A 182 8.77 11.02 9.20
CA LEU A 182 8.94 9.61 9.55
C LEU A 182 10.14 9.40 10.48
N LEU A 183 11.31 9.99 10.16
CA LEU A 183 12.52 9.87 10.98
C LEU A 183 12.35 10.52 12.37
N ARG A 184 11.47 11.51 12.51
CA ARG A 184 11.15 12.13 13.81
C ARG A 184 10.11 11.34 14.62
N ASN A 185 9.48 10.32 14.04
CA ASN A 185 8.50 9.50 14.75
C ASN A 185 9.22 8.59 15.77
N PRO A 186 8.93 8.70 17.09
CA PRO A 186 9.58 7.87 18.11
C PRO A 186 9.23 6.38 18.01
N ARG A 187 8.19 6.02 17.25
CA ARG A 187 7.72 4.65 17.03
C ARG A 187 8.22 4.06 15.71
N LEU A 188 9.11 4.75 15.01
CA LEU A 188 9.71 4.25 13.78
C LEU A 188 10.60 3.04 14.09
N THR A 189 10.35 1.94 13.39
CA THR A 189 11.06 0.67 13.62
C THR A 189 12.40 0.62 12.87
N ALA A 190 13.30 -0.25 13.33
CA ALA A 190 14.61 -0.40 12.71
C ALA A 190 14.57 -0.82 11.22
N PRO A 191 13.69 -1.74 10.79
CA PRO A 191 13.56 -2.09 9.37
C PRO A 191 13.06 -0.91 8.52
N GLU A 192 12.21 -0.04 9.07
CA GLU A 192 11.77 1.19 8.39
C GLU A 192 12.94 2.17 8.22
N VAL A 193 13.75 2.38 9.26
CA VAL A 193 14.97 3.20 9.19
C VAL A 193 15.95 2.64 8.18
N ALA A 194 16.19 1.33 8.18
CA ALA A 194 17.10 0.68 7.24
C ALA A 194 16.62 0.82 5.79
N ARG A 195 15.31 0.71 5.54
CA ARG A 195 14.72 0.94 4.21
C ARG A 195 14.99 2.36 3.71
N LEU A 196 14.70 3.35 4.55
CA LEU A 196 14.93 4.76 4.26
C LEU A 196 16.41 5.07 4.04
N ALA A 197 17.28 4.55 4.92
CA ALA A 197 18.73 4.74 4.86
C ALA A 197 19.37 4.19 3.58
N ARG A 198 18.78 3.17 2.95
CA ARG A 198 19.28 2.57 1.69
C ARG A 198 18.93 3.42 0.46
N MET A 199 17.98 4.34 0.55
CA MET A 199 17.49 5.07 -0.62
C MET A 199 18.54 6.04 -1.17
N GLY A 200 19.00 5.80 -2.39
CA GLY A 200 19.97 6.68 -3.07
C GLY A 200 19.44 8.08 -3.40
N SER A 201 18.13 8.30 -3.27
CA SER A 201 17.47 9.60 -3.46
C SER A 201 17.34 10.41 -2.15
N MET A 202 17.73 9.85 -1.00
CA MET A 202 17.66 10.50 0.31
C MET A 202 18.54 11.76 0.37
N PRO A 203 18.06 12.90 0.89
CA PRO A 203 18.88 14.09 1.15
C PRO A 203 20.00 13.80 2.16
N ARG A 204 21.18 14.43 1.97
CA ARG A 204 22.34 14.26 2.87
C ARG A 204 22.02 14.63 4.33
N THR A 205 21.21 15.67 4.53
CA THR A 205 20.76 16.12 5.86
C THR A 205 19.97 15.04 6.62
N LEU A 206 19.16 14.23 5.92
CA LEU A 206 18.43 13.13 6.55
C LEU A 206 19.33 11.91 6.82
N ILE A 207 20.32 11.66 5.96
CA ILE A 207 21.36 10.64 6.23
C ILE A 207 22.14 11.01 7.50
N GLU A 208 22.51 12.29 7.65
CA GLU A 208 23.19 12.81 8.84
C GLU A 208 22.34 12.67 10.10
N LEU A 209 21.03 12.92 10.01
CA LEU A 209 20.09 12.69 11.11
C LEU A 209 20.14 11.22 11.57
N ILE A 210 20.16 10.27 10.63
CA ILE A 210 20.24 8.84 10.97
C ILE A 210 21.58 8.50 11.65
N ILE A 211 22.69 9.01 11.13
CA ILE A 211 24.05 8.73 11.65
C ILE A 211 24.27 9.38 13.01
N ASN A 212 23.69 10.54 13.26
CA ASN A 212 23.81 11.22 14.55
C ASN A 212 22.94 10.56 15.62
N ASN A 213 21.99 9.72 15.24
CA ASN A 213 21.25 8.89 16.17
C ASN A 213 22.04 7.64 16.57
N GLY A 214 22.65 7.68 17.75
CA GLY A 214 23.46 6.59 18.28
C GLY A 214 22.69 5.27 18.45
N SER A 215 21.40 5.30 18.77
CA SER A 215 20.60 4.08 18.98
C SER A 215 20.40 3.31 17.67
N TRP A 216 20.19 4.02 16.56
CA TRP A 216 20.09 3.40 15.24
C TRP A 216 21.43 2.84 14.75
N LEU A 217 22.54 3.50 15.06
CA LEU A 217 23.87 2.98 14.69
C LEU A 217 24.26 1.69 15.43
N GLN A 218 23.66 1.40 16.59
CA GLN A 218 23.84 0.10 17.26
C GLN A 218 23.22 -1.06 16.46
N ILE A 219 22.26 -0.76 15.58
CA ILE A 219 21.53 -1.77 14.82
C ILE A 219 22.30 -2.13 13.55
N ALA A 220 22.74 -3.40 13.46
CA ALA A 220 23.53 -3.89 12.33
C ALA A 220 22.82 -3.75 10.98
N GLU A 221 21.49 -3.90 10.94
CA GLU A 221 20.70 -3.69 9.72
C GLU A 221 20.77 -2.25 9.20
N VAL A 222 20.68 -1.26 10.10
CA VAL A 222 20.77 0.15 9.73
C VAL A 222 22.17 0.49 9.26
N ARG A 223 23.22 -0.01 9.93
CA ARG A 223 24.62 0.17 9.47
C ARG A 223 24.82 -0.35 8.06
N ARG A 224 24.38 -1.58 7.77
CA ARG A 224 24.47 -2.19 6.43
C ARG A 224 23.70 -1.38 5.39
N ALA A 225 22.50 -0.88 5.73
CA ALA A 225 21.72 -0.04 4.84
C ALA A 225 22.40 1.29 4.50
N LEU A 226 22.98 1.96 5.50
CA LEU A 226 23.76 3.20 5.31
C LEU A 226 24.96 2.96 4.39
N LEU A 227 25.73 1.89 4.64
CA LEU A 227 26.89 1.53 3.82
C LEU A 227 26.51 1.20 2.36
N GLY A 228 25.28 0.77 2.10
CA GLY A 228 24.74 0.59 0.75
C GLY A 228 24.36 1.90 0.04
N ASN A 229 24.29 3.03 0.74
CA ASN A 229 23.81 4.28 0.17
C ASN A 229 24.92 5.01 -0.61
N PRO A 230 24.74 5.32 -1.92
CA PRO A 230 25.75 6.02 -2.71
C PRO A 230 25.98 7.48 -2.28
N ARG A 231 25.08 8.05 -1.47
CA ARG A 231 25.19 9.42 -0.96
C ARG A 231 25.91 9.52 0.38
N LEU A 232 26.33 8.41 0.98
CA LEU A 232 27.06 8.43 2.23
C LEU A 232 28.41 9.16 2.06
N GLY A 233 28.68 10.17 2.88
CA GLY A 233 29.94 10.94 2.82
C GLY A 233 31.15 10.13 3.29
N VAL A 234 32.38 10.53 2.90
CA VAL A 234 33.60 9.79 3.25
C VAL A 234 33.80 9.68 4.78
N ASP A 235 33.60 10.78 5.52
CA ASP A 235 33.72 10.77 6.98
C ASP A 235 32.65 9.89 7.65
N GLN A 236 31.45 9.89 7.06
CA GLN A 236 30.32 9.09 7.50
C GLN A 236 30.56 7.60 7.28
N ILE A 237 31.13 7.22 6.14
CA ILE A 237 31.57 5.85 5.84
C ILE A 237 32.52 5.36 6.93
N LEU A 238 33.57 6.13 7.22
CA LEU A 238 34.57 5.74 8.24
C LEU A 238 33.95 5.61 9.63
N ARG A 239 33.04 6.52 10.00
CA ARG A 239 32.33 6.46 11.28
C ARG A 239 31.51 5.18 11.40
N VAL A 240 30.76 4.80 10.37
CA VAL A 240 29.95 3.57 10.39
C VAL A 240 30.83 2.32 10.38
N LEU A 241 31.86 2.27 9.53
CA LEU A 241 32.76 1.12 9.43
C LEU A 241 33.54 0.84 10.73
N ARG A 242 33.90 1.86 11.51
CA ARG A 242 34.55 1.68 12.82
C ARG A 242 33.66 0.99 13.87
N LEU A 243 32.35 0.97 13.66
CA LEU A 243 31.39 0.28 14.53
C LEU A 243 31.17 -1.18 14.09
N LEU A 244 31.70 -1.61 12.95
CA LEU A 244 31.58 -2.98 12.48
C LEU A 244 32.62 -3.87 13.14
N SER A 245 32.24 -5.10 13.41
CA SER A 245 33.15 -6.16 13.81
C SER A 245 34.09 -6.56 12.65
N LYS A 246 35.23 -7.19 12.98
CA LYS A 246 36.19 -7.71 11.97
C LYS A 246 35.54 -8.58 10.88
N PRO A 247 34.63 -9.54 11.17
CA PRO A 247 33.95 -10.30 10.12
C PRO A 247 33.05 -9.43 9.24
N GLU A 248 32.29 -8.49 9.81
CA GLU A 248 31.45 -7.57 9.03
C GLU A 248 32.29 -6.66 8.12
N LEU A 249 33.47 -6.22 8.57
CA LEU A 249 34.41 -5.45 7.76
C LEU A 249 34.93 -6.25 6.56
N LYS A 250 35.19 -7.56 6.72
CA LYS A 250 35.58 -8.44 5.59
C LYS A 250 34.48 -8.51 4.54
N VAL A 251 33.21 -8.64 4.98
CA VAL A 251 32.06 -8.62 4.07
C VAL A 251 31.94 -7.24 3.39
N ALA A 252 32.10 -6.15 4.13
CA ALA A 252 32.05 -4.80 3.59
C ALA A 252 33.14 -4.52 2.54
N ALA A 253 34.31 -5.16 2.66
CA ALA A 253 35.42 -5.02 1.73
C ALA A 253 35.22 -5.74 0.39
N SER A 254 34.46 -6.83 0.37
CA SER A 254 34.28 -7.69 -0.82
C SER A 254 32.94 -7.49 -1.54
N LEU A 255 31.88 -7.13 -0.82
CA LEU A 255 30.52 -7.20 -1.34
C LEU A 255 30.24 -6.12 -2.40
N MET A 256 29.87 -6.57 -3.61
CA MET A 256 29.64 -5.71 -4.79
C MET A 256 28.50 -4.70 -4.62
N THR A 257 27.55 -4.98 -3.72
CA THR A 257 26.41 -4.09 -3.42
C THR A 257 26.83 -2.80 -2.73
N TYR A 258 28.00 -2.76 -2.09
CA TYR A 258 28.53 -1.55 -1.48
C TYR A 258 29.26 -0.68 -2.50
N PRO A 259 29.11 0.65 -2.43
CA PRO A 259 29.88 1.58 -3.26
C PRO A 259 31.39 1.35 -3.11
N HIS A 260 32.15 1.64 -4.18
CA HIS A 260 33.61 1.45 -4.22
C HIS A 260 34.32 2.12 -3.03
N ALA A 261 33.92 3.35 -2.67
CA ALA A 261 34.45 4.09 -1.54
C ALA A 261 34.32 3.34 -0.20
N VAL A 262 33.21 2.62 0.00
CA VAL A 262 32.97 1.81 1.21
C VAL A 262 33.89 0.60 1.23
N ARG A 263 33.97 -0.12 0.10
CA ARG A 263 34.84 -1.30 -0.02
C ARG A 263 36.31 -0.94 0.23
N ASP A 264 36.78 0.15 -0.35
CA ASP A 264 38.16 0.62 -0.17
C ASP A 264 38.45 1.07 1.26
N ALA A 265 37.54 1.81 1.88
CA ALA A 265 37.68 2.21 3.27
C ALA A 265 37.72 0.99 4.21
N ALA A 266 36.88 -0.02 3.97
CA ALA A 266 36.88 -1.27 4.73
C ALA A 266 38.20 -2.04 4.57
N LYS A 267 38.74 -2.16 3.35
CA LYS A 267 40.06 -2.78 3.10
C LYS A 267 41.19 -2.07 3.84
N ARG A 268 41.16 -0.73 3.90
CA ARG A 268 42.16 0.06 4.64
C ARG A 268 42.10 -0.19 6.14
N LEU A 269 40.89 -0.27 6.71
CA LEU A 269 40.69 -0.56 8.13
C LEU A 269 41.13 -1.97 8.52
N LEU A 270 40.90 -2.97 7.66
CA LEU A 270 41.37 -4.34 7.90
C LEU A 270 42.90 -4.42 7.94
N LYS A 271 43.59 -3.77 6.99
CA LYS A 271 45.06 -3.74 6.97
C LYS A 271 45.65 -3.07 8.21
N GLY A 272 45.05 -1.96 8.66
CA GLY A 272 45.48 -1.25 9.86
C GLY A 272 45.16 -1.95 11.18
N ALA A 273 44.25 -2.94 11.18
CA ALA A 273 43.94 -3.74 12.36
C ALA A 273 44.83 -5.00 12.51
N ASP A 274 45.56 -5.36 11.45
CA ASP A 274 46.50 -6.50 11.42
C ASP A 274 47.97 -6.05 11.58
N SER A 275 48.22 -4.74 11.72
CA SER A 275 49.55 -4.13 11.96
C SER A 275 49.67 -3.66 13.40
#